data_AF-A0A1K1PA44-F1
#
_entry.id   AF-A0A1K1PA44-F1
#
_cell.length_a   1.000
_cell.length_b   1.000
_cell.length_c   1.000
_cell.angle_alpha   90.00
_cell.angle_beta   90.00
_cell.angle_gamma   90.00
#
_symmetry.space_group_name_H-M   'P 1'
#
loop_
_entity.id
_entity.type
_entity.pdbx_description
1 polymer ?
#
loop_
_entity_poly.entity_id
_entity_poly.type
_entity_poly.pdbx_seq_one_letter_code
_entity_poly.pdbx_strand_id
1 'polypeptide(L)' 'MEKITVGMTIRLINDIDRKMPVGSTATIVYIDDFDTVFIDWTDGGQGRFTEDQIINNFEIPQMIA' A
#
# COMPACT_ATOMS: atom_id res chain seq x y z
N MET A 1 -8.04 -12.22 -8.01
CA MET A 1 -6.91 -11.85 -7.14
C MET A 1 -6.53 -10.45 -7.54
N GLU A 2 -6.72 -9.47 -6.66
CA GLU A 2 -6.22 -8.12 -6.90
C GLU A 2 -4.70 -8.20 -6.93
N LYS A 3 -4.11 -7.88 -8.09
CA LYS A 3 -2.67 -8.06 -8.29
C LYS A 3 -1.98 -6.78 -7.87
N ILE A 4 -1.34 -6.81 -6.70
CA ILE A 4 -0.49 -5.72 -6.24
C ILE A 4 0.72 -5.64 -7.18
N THR A 5 1.04 -4.43 -7.66
CA THR A 5 2.20 -4.21 -8.54
C THR A 5 3.00 -2.98 -8.10
N VAL A 6 4.31 -3.04 -8.35
CA VAL A 6 5.21 -1.90 -8.14
C VAL A 6 4.80 -0.74 -9.06
N GLY A 7 4.81 0.47 -8.53
CA GLY A 7 4.34 1.68 -9.19
C GLY A 7 2.87 2.02 -8.94
N MET A 8 2.10 1.12 -8.31
CA MET A 8 0.71 1.43 -7.94
C MET A 8 0.64 2.45 -6.81
N THR A 9 -0.27 3.41 -6.94
CA THR A 9 -0.69 4.26 -5.83
C THR A 9 -1.86 3.61 -5.11
N ILE A 10 -1.77 3.50 -3.79
CA ILE A 10 -2.80 2.93 -2.91
C ILE A 10 -3.19 3.97 -1.87
N ARG A 11 -4.40 3.85 -1.31
CA ARG A 11 -4.92 4.78 -0.30
C ARG A 11 -5.26 4.05 0.98
N LEU A 12 -4.76 4.52 2.12
CA LEU A 12 -5.07 3.94 3.43
C LEU A 12 -6.55 4.17 3.76
N ILE A 13 -7.30 3.12 4.03
CA ILE A 13 -8.73 3.18 4.40
C ILE A 13 -9.01 2.77 5.85
N ASN A 14 -8.07 2.06 6.49
CA ASN A 14 -8.13 1.65 7.88
C ASN A 14 -6.87 2.08 8.63
N ASP A 15 -6.99 2.42 9.91
CA ASP A 15 -5.81 2.71 10.75
C ASP A 15 -5.08 1.41 11.09
N ILE A 16 -3.82 1.31 10.67
CA ILE A 16 -2.99 0.11 10.81
C ILE A 16 -1.77 0.31 11.73
N ASP A 17 -1.23 1.53 11.79
CA ASP A 17 0.01 1.83 12.51
C ASP A 17 -0.04 3.11 13.36
N ARG A 18 -1.16 3.84 13.36
CA ARG A 18 -1.37 5.14 14.03
C ARG A 18 -0.35 6.22 13.66
N LYS A 19 0.46 6.01 12.62
CA LYS A 19 1.45 6.98 12.14
C LYS A 19 0.89 7.77 10.97
N MET A 20 0.23 7.07 10.05
CA MET A 20 -0.37 7.70 8.88
C MET A 20 -1.88 7.83 9.04
N PRO A 21 -2.45 9.03 8.78
CA PRO A 21 -3.88 9.22 8.87
C PRO A 21 -4.61 8.44 7.77
N VAL A 22 -5.81 7.94 8.09
CA VAL A 22 -6.71 7.35 7.10
C VAL A 22 -6.98 8.38 5.99
N GLY A 23 -6.87 7.93 4.75
CA GLY A 23 -6.97 8.76 3.56
C GLY A 23 -5.63 9.12 2.92
N SER A 24 -4.50 8.94 3.62
CA SER A 24 -3.16 9.12 3.06
C SER A 24 -2.90 8.15 1.91
N THR A 25 -2.12 8.61 0.94
CA THR A 25 -1.73 7.85 -0.25
C THR A 25 -0.28 7.41 -0.15
N ALA A 26 0.02 6.25 -0.72
CA ALA A 26 1.36 5.73 -0.84
C ALA A 26 1.57 5.08 -2.20
N THR A 27 2.81 5.01 -2.65
CA THR A 27 3.20 4.30 -3.87
C THR A 27 3.96 3.04 -3.50
N ILE A 28 3.60 1.91 -4.12
CA ILE A 28 4.33 0.65 -3.94
C ILE A 28 5.64 0.74 -4.70
N VAL A 29 6.76 0.59 -3.99
CA VAL A 29 8.10 0.78 -4.56
C VAL A 29 8.87 -0.51 -4.72
N TYR A 30 8.55 -1.53 -3.92
CA TYR A 30 9.20 -2.83 -3.98
C TYR A 30 8.32 -3.91 -3.36
N ILE A 31 8.39 -5.12 -3.91
CA ILE A 31 7.79 -6.34 -3.35
C ILE A 31 8.91 -7.37 -3.32
N ASP A 32 9.17 -7.94 -2.15
CA ASP A 32 10.22 -8.95 -2.00
C ASP A 32 9.72 -10.37 -2.29
N ASP A 33 10.64 -11.33 -2.27
CA ASP A 33 10.36 -12.75 -2.53
C ASP A 33 9.50 -13.42 -1.43
N PHE A 34 9.16 -12.71 -0.35
CA PHE A 34 8.33 -13.17 0.77
C PHE A 34 7.01 -12.40 0.87
N ASP A 35 6.56 -11.77 -0.22
CA ASP A 35 5.31 -11.00 -0.31
C ASP A 35 5.23 -9.81 0.67
N THR A 36 6.39 -9.29 1.11
CA THR A 36 6.44 -8.02 1.84
C THR A 36 6.41 -6.88 0.84
N VAL A 37 5.43 -6.00 1.01
CA VAL A 37 5.20 -4.83 0.18
C VAL A 37 5.79 -3.59 0.87
N PHE A 38 6.71 -2.93 0.18
CA PHE A 38 7.31 -1.68 0.61
C PHE A 38 6.65 -0.52 -0.12
N ILE A 39 6.29 0.52 0.63
CA ILE A 39 5.57 1.67 0.11
C ILE A 39 6.25 2.98 0.55
N ASP A 40 6.22 3.97 -0.32
CA ASP A 40 6.60 5.34 0.00
C ASP A 40 5.34 6.20 0.11
N TRP A 41 5.15 6.83 1.27
CA TRP A 41 4.02 7.72 1.51
C TRP A 41 4.21 9.03 0.76
N THR A 42 3.13 9.57 0.20
CA THR A 42 3.18 10.85 -0.52
C THR A 42 3.59 12.01 0.38
N ASP A 43 3.23 11.95 1.67
CA ASP A 43 3.58 12.94 2.69
C ASP A 43 4.99 12.74 3.27
N GLY A 44 5.73 11.75 2.75
CA GLY A 44 7.08 11.41 3.17
C GLY A 44 7.14 10.24 4.15
N GLY A 45 8.26 9.52 4.11
CA GLY A 45 8.48 8.33 4.91
C GLY A 45 8.14 7.04 4.18
N GLN A 46 8.59 5.92 4.76
CA GLN A 46 8.46 4.59 4.17
C GLN A 46 7.64 3.69 5.09
N GLY A 47 6.85 2.82 4.49
CA GLY A 47 6.10 1.75 5.16
C GLY A 47 6.48 0.39 4.61
N ARG A 48 6.30 -0.65 5.44
CA ARG A 48 6.34 -2.04 4.99
C ARG A 48 5.14 -2.78 5.55
N PHE A 49 4.48 -3.55 4.71
CA PHE A 49 3.26 -4.27 5.04
C PHE A 49 3.28 -5.63 4.36
N THR A 50 2.52 -6.59 4.88
CA THR A 50 2.25 -7.82 4.14
C THR A 50 1.23 -7.55 3.04
N GLU A 51 1.20 -8.38 1.99
CA GLU A 51 0.14 -8.33 0.98
C GLU A 51 -1.27 -8.33 1.61
N ASP A 52 -1.53 -9.20 2.60
CA ASP A 52 -2.80 -9.24 3.34
C ASP A 52 -3.14 -7.90 4.01
N GLN A 53 -2.15 -7.21 4.56
CA GLN A 53 -2.36 -5.90 5.17
C GLN A 53 -2.72 -4.85 4.10
N ILE A 54 -2.11 -4.92 2.92
CA ILE A 54 -2.45 -4.02 1.82
C ILE A 54 -3.90 -4.27 1.38
N ILE A 55 -4.27 -5.51 1.10
CA ILE A 55 -5.62 -5.89 0.61
C ILE A 55 -6.72 -5.48 1.59
N ASN A 56 -6.50 -5.64 2.90
CA ASN A 56 -7.54 -5.39 3.90
C ASN A 56 -7.61 -3.94 4.40
N ASN A 57 -6.54 -3.15 4.23
CA ASN A 57 -6.45 -1.81 4.83
C ASN A 57 -6.20 -0.69 3.82
N PHE A 58 -6.04 -1.02 2.55
CA PHE A 58 -5.83 -0.05 1.49
C PHE A 58 -6.83 -0.25 0.36
N GLU A 59 -7.29 0.87 -0.19
CA GLU A 59 -7.99 0.90 -1.46
C GLU A 59 -6.95 0.79 -2.59
N ILE A 60 -7.06 -0.29 -3.36
CA ILE A 60 -6.25 -0.54 -4.56
C ILE A 60 -7.07 -0.07 -5.77
N PRO A 61 -6.70 1.02 -6.45
CA PRO A 61 -7.37 1.43 -7.66
C PRO A 61 -7.12 0.34 -8.71
N GLN A 62 -8.13 -0.49 -8.98
CA GLN A 62 -8.05 -1.47 -10.05
C GLN A 62 -7.66 -0.75 -11.34
N MET A 63 -6.64 -1.27 -12.03
CA MET A 63 -6.30 -0.83 -13.37
C MET A 63 -7.56 -0.90 -14.22
N ILE A 64 -8.05 0.26 -14.66
CA ILE A 64 -9.04 0.31 -15.73
C ILE A 64 -8.37 -0.36 -16.92
N ALA A 65 -8.91 -1.52 -17.31
CA ALA A 65 -8.47 -2.33 -18.43
C ALA A 65 -8.49 -1.54 -19.76
#